data_AF-A0A535XBM7-F1
#
_entry.id   AF-A0A535XBM7-F1
#
_cell.length_a   1.000
_cell.length_b   1.000
_cell.length_c   1.000
_cell.angle_alpha   90.00
_cell.angle_beta   90.00
_cell.angle_gamma   90.00
#
_symmetry.space_group_name_H-M   'P 1'
#
loop_
_entity.id
_entity.type
_entity.pdbx_description
1 polymer ?
#
loop_
_entity_poly.entity_id
_entity_poly.type
_entity_poly.pdbx_seq_one_letter_code
_entity_poly.pdbx_strand_id
1 'polypeptide(L)'
;MSPIELAEACLRRIDAVEPELNAFITVTGDLARASAREAEREIIAGRYRGALHGIPIAVKDLFATVGIRTTAGSRILRDCGRGASRQARHARVRVWDQLGEPALR
;
A
#
# COMPACT_ATOMS: atom_id res chain seq x y z
N MET A 1 16.07 -11.89 -4.48
CA MET A 1 14.63 -11.60 -4.53
C MET A 1 14.44 -10.21 -5.09
N SER A 2 13.63 -10.07 -6.13
CA SER A 2 13.30 -8.80 -6.75
C SER A 2 12.07 -8.15 -6.09
N PRO A 3 11.83 -6.83 -6.28
CA PRO A 3 10.63 -6.17 -5.79
C PRO A 3 9.34 -6.83 -6.28
N ILE A 4 9.31 -7.29 -7.54
CA ILE A 4 8.15 -7.98 -8.12
C ILE A 4 7.93 -9.33 -7.43
N GLU A 5 8.98 -10.14 -7.30
CA GLU A 5 8.90 -11.44 -6.62
C GLU A 5 8.41 -11.29 -5.18
N LEU A 6 8.91 -10.27 -4.47
CA LEU A 6 8.52 -9.96 -3.11
C LEU A 6 7.05 -9.51 -3.02
N ALA A 7 6.60 -8.60 -3.89
CA ALA A 7 5.21 -8.15 -3.92
C ALA A 7 4.25 -9.31 -4.20
N GLU A 8 4.55 -10.18 -5.18
CA GLU A 8 3.73 -11.35 -5.48
C GLU A 8 3.72 -12.37 -4.33
N ALA A 9 4.86 -12.55 -3.63
CA ALA A 9 4.90 -13.40 -2.44
C ALA A 9 4.01 -12.86 -1.32
N CYS A 10 4.02 -11.55 -1.07
CA CYS A 10 3.14 -10.92 -0.09
C CYS A 10 1.66 -11.05 -0.48
N LEU A 11 1.30 -10.80 -1.75
CA LEU A 11 -0.08 -10.90 -2.22
C LEU A 11 -0.61 -12.33 -2.11
N ARG A 12 0.17 -13.34 -2.55
CA ARG A 12 -0.22 -14.75 -2.37
C ARG A 12 -0.43 -15.12 -0.91
N ARG A 13 0.41 -14.60 0.00
CA ARG A 13 0.25 -14.84 1.42
C ARG A 13 -1.04 -14.21 1.95
N ILE A 14 -1.33 -12.98 1.55
CA ILE A 14 -2.59 -12.30 1.92
C ILE A 14 -3.78 -13.13 1.44
N ASP A 15 -3.81 -13.53 0.17
CA ASP A 15 -4.91 -14.33 -0.37
C ASP A 15 -5.14 -15.63 0.42
N ALA A 16 -4.06 -16.26 0.91
CA ALA A 16 -4.14 -17.50 1.66
C ALA A 16 -4.64 -17.34 3.11
N VAL A 17 -4.31 -16.24 3.80
CA VAL A 17 -4.55 -16.09 5.25
C VAL A 17 -5.60 -15.04 5.61
N GLU A 18 -5.89 -14.12 4.71
CA GLU A 18 -6.83 -13.02 4.95
C GLU A 18 -8.27 -13.47 5.25
N PRO A 19 -8.80 -14.58 4.70
CA PRO A 19 -10.13 -15.07 5.08
C PRO A 19 -10.27 -15.38 6.58
N GLU A 20 -9.16 -15.76 7.24
CA GLU A 20 -9.13 -16.06 8.67
C GLU A 20 -8.76 -14.81 9.50
N LEU A 21 -7.76 -14.04 9.05
CA LEU A 21 -7.22 -12.91 9.82
C LEU A 21 -8.06 -11.63 9.71
N ASN A 22 -8.69 -11.38 8.56
CA ASN A 22 -9.46 -10.17 8.29
C ASN A 22 -8.68 -8.88 8.66
N ALA A 23 -7.41 -8.81 8.22
CA ALA A 23 -6.47 -7.74 8.50
C ALA A 23 -6.53 -6.57 7.49
N PHE A 24 -7.02 -6.80 6.28
CA PHE A 24 -7.06 -5.82 5.18
C PHE A 24 -8.50 -5.42 4.83
N ILE A 25 -8.77 -4.11 4.81
CA ILE A 25 -10.05 -3.59 4.31
C ILE A 25 -10.01 -3.47 2.79
N THR A 26 -8.86 -3.12 2.23
CA THR A 26 -8.67 -2.93 0.79
C THR A 26 -7.27 -3.40 0.42
N VAL A 27 -7.20 -4.50 -0.33
CA VAL A 27 -5.95 -4.97 -0.92
C VAL A 27 -5.78 -4.31 -2.28
N THR A 28 -4.69 -3.58 -2.47
CA THR A 28 -4.38 -2.85 -3.72
C THR A 28 -3.36 -3.62 -4.55
N GLY A 29 -3.73 -4.84 -4.96
CA GLY A 29 -2.84 -5.78 -5.65
C GLY A 29 -2.26 -5.23 -6.95
N ASP A 30 -3.09 -4.66 -7.82
CA ASP A 30 -2.64 -4.15 -9.11
C ASP A 30 -1.69 -2.96 -8.97
N LEU A 31 -1.99 -2.06 -8.03
CA LEU A 31 -1.10 -0.94 -7.69
C LEU A 31 0.23 -1.46 -7.13
N ALA A 32 0.21 -2.41 -6.20
CA ALA A 32 1.43 -3.00 -5.63
C ALA A 32 2.31 -3.63 -6.72
N ARG A 33 1.71 -4.34 -7.69
CA ARG A 33 2.41 -4.90 -8.85
C ARG A 33 3.00 -3.83 -9.75
N ALA A 34 2.24 -2.78 -10.05
CA ALA A 34 2.70 -1.67 -10.89
C ALA A 34 3.90 -0.95 -10.25
N SER A 35 3.80 -0.61 -8.96
CA SER A 35 4.88 0.04 -8.22
C SER A 35 6.11 -0.86 -8.04
N ALA A 36 5.92 -2.17 -7.83
CA ALA A 36 7.03 -3.12 -7.77
C ALA A 36 7.80 -3.19 -9.09
N ARG A 37 7.09 -3.22 -10.23
CA ARG A 37 7.69 -3.17 -11.57
C ARG A 37 8.49 -1.89 -11.78
N GLU A 38 7.99 -0.76 -11.31
CA GLU A 38 8.69 0.51 -11.41
C GLU A 38 9.96 0.54 -10.56
N ALA A 39 9.84 0.17 -9.28
CA ALA A 39 10.99 0.09 -8.37
C ALA A 39 12.08 -0.83 -8.92
N GLU A 40 11.71 -1.99 -9.46
CA GLU A 40 12.67 -2.91 -10.08
C GLU A 40 13.39 -2.29 -11.28
N ARG A 41 12.65 -1.64 -12.21
CA ARG A 41 13.25 -0.93 -13.35
C ARG A 41 14.26 0.14 -12.90
N GLU A 42 13.95 0.86 -11.84
CA GLU A 42 14.82 1.90 -11.32
C GLU A 42 16.06 1.35 -10.62
N ILE A 43 15.90 0.31 -9.80
CA ILE A 43 17.00 -0.38 -9.14
C ILE A 43 17.98 -0.93 -10.18
N ILE A 44 17.47 -1.60 -11.22
CA ILE A 44 18.30 -2.12 -12.32
C ILE A 44 19.04 -0.99 -13.04
N ALA A 45 18.39 0.17 -13.20
CA ALA A 45 18.99 1.34 -13.81
C ALA A 45 19.90 2.17 -12.86
N GLY A 46 20.22 1.66 -11.66
CA GLY A 46 21.09 2.33 -10.68
C GLY A 46 20.44 3.50 -9.93
N ARG A 47 19.15 3.76 -10.13
CA ARG A 47 18.38 4.84 -9.45
C ARG A 47 17.81 4.34 -8.12
N TYR A 48 18.68 4.06 -7.17
CA TYR A 48 18.27 3.55 -5.86
C TYR A 48 17.74 4.68 -4.95
N ARG A 49 16.50 4.55 -4.46
CA ARG A 49 15.83 5.55 -3.59
C ARG A 49 16.04 5.33 -2.09
N GLY A 50 16.91 4.38 -1.69
CA GLY A 50 17.22 4.07 -0.28
C GLY A 50 16.67 2.74 0.20
N ALA A 51 16.92 2.41 1.48
CA ALA A 51 16.79 1.06 2.04
C ALA A 51 15.43 0.36 1.84
N LEU A 52 14.34 1.13 1.76
CA LEU A 52 12.99 0.60 1.58
C LEU A 52 12.53 0.56 0.11
N HIS A 53 13.38 0.93 -0.84
CA HIS A 53 13.02 0.98 -2.26
C HIS A 53 12.62 -0.41 -2.77
N GLY A 54 11.36 -0.54 -3.22
CA GLY A 54 10.81 -1.80 -3.70
C GLY A 54 10.22 -2.72 -2.63
N ILE A 55 10.17 -2.29 -1.36
CA ILE A 55 9.61 -3.08 -0.27
C ILE A 55 8.08 -2.86 -0.16
N PRO A 56 7.25 -3.93 -0.21
CA PRO A 56 5.82 -3.84 0.10
C PRO A 56 5.58 -3.46 1.56
N ILE A 57 4.68 -2.53 1.79
CA ILE A 57 4.24 -2.04 3.09
C ILE A 57 2.72 -2.11 3.20
N ALA A 58 2.25 -2.34 4.42
CA ALA A 58 0.85 -2.26 4.77
C ALA A 58 0.59 -0.98 5.56
N VAL A 59 -0.33 -0.12 5.10
CA VAL A 59 -0.67 1.16 5.74
C VAL A 59 -2.05 1.06 6.36
N LYS A 60 -2.17 1.42 7.63
CA LYS A 60 -3.45 1.45 8.35
C LYS A 60 -4.49 2.27 7.59
N ASP A 61 -5.74 1.80 7.54
CA ASP A 61 -6.85 2.50 6.86
C ASP A 61 -7.28 3.82 7.53
N LEU A 62 -6.41 4.43 8.33
CA LEU A 62 -6.57 5.76 8.92
C LEU A 62 -5.89 6.85 8.10
N PHE A 63 -4.95 6.50 7.23
CA PHE A 63 -4.17 7.48 6.46
C PHE A 63 -4.76 7.66 5.07
N ALA A 64 -5.25 8.85 4.75
CA ALA A 64 -5.76 9.13 3.41
C ALA A 64 -4.67 8.85 2.36
N THR A 65 -5.02 8.07 1.32
CA THR A 65 -4.13 7.80 0.19
C THR A 65 -4.88 8.18 -1.09
N VAL A 66 -4.23 8.98 -1.94
CA VAL A 66 -4.85 9.50 -3.16
C VAL A 66 -5.30 8.35 -4.05
N GLY A 67 -6.53 8.40 -4.55
CA GLY A 67 -7.10 7.39 -5.44
C GLY A 67 -7.49 6.07 -4.76
N ILE A 68 -7.28 5.91 -3.44
CA ILE A 68 -7.62 4.69 -2.70
C ILE A 68 -8.67 5.01 -1.64
N ARG A 69 -9.76 4.23 -1.63
CA ARG A 69 -10.84 4.36 -0.64
C ARG A 69 -10.29 4.20 0.78
N THR A 70 -10.59 5.17 1.65
CA THR A 70 -10.21 5.19 3.07
C THR A 70 -11.46 5.22 3.93
N THR A 71 -11.65 4.25 4.81
CA THR A 71 -12.87 4.12 5.64
C THR A 71 -12.63 4.44 7.12
N ALA A 72 -11.37 4.62 7.55
CA ALA A 72 -11.00 4.72 8.97
C ALA A 72 -11.48 3.55 9.85
N GLY A 73 -11.87 2.43 9.24
CA GLY A 73 -12.56 1.32 9.91
C GLY A 73 -14.01 1.61 10.29
N SER A 74 -14.59 2.71 9.83
CA SER A 74 -15.96 3.14 10.18
C SER A 74 -16.91 2.99 9.01
N ARG A 75 -18.14 2.57 9.31
CA ARG A 75 -19.24 2.53 8.32
C ARG A 75 -19.65 3.92 7.84
N ILE A 76 -19.49 4.94 8.68
CA ILE A 76 -19.85 6.33 8.36
C ILE A 76 -19.06 6.82 7.14
N LEU A 77 -17.80 6.38 7.02
CA LEU A 77 -16.91 6.81 5.95
C LEU A 77 -16.84 5.85 4.77
N ARG A 78 -17.65 4.79 4.77
CA ARG A 78 -17.58 3.74 3.74
C ARG A 78 -17.65 4.34 2.32
N ASP A 79 -18.50 5.35 2.16
CA ASP A 79 -18.79 6.01 0.89
C ASP A 79 -18.26 7.45 0.83
N CYS A 80 -17.53 7.89 1.87
CA CYS A 80 -16.92 9.21 1.88
C CYS A 80 -15.68 9.18 0.99
N GLY A 81 -15.87 9.60 -0.25
CA GLY A 81 -14.78 10.00 -1.14
C GLY A 81 -14.06 11.20 -0.53
N ARG A 82 -13.05 10.93 0.32
CA ARG A 82 -12.17 11.86 1.07
C ARG A 82 -12.60 12.09 2.54
N GLY A 83 -12.04 11.25 3.42
CA GLY A 83 -11.53 11.54 4.77
C GLY A 83 -12.40 12.30 5.80
N ALA A 84 -12.83 11.61 6.87
CA ALA A 84 -13.08 12.22 8.19
C ALA A 84 -12.91 11.20 9.35
N SER A 85 -12.01 11.44 10.31
CA SER A 85 -11.67 10.59 11.48
C SER A 85 -12.89 10.15 12.36
N ARG A 86 -12.95 9.05 13.14
CA ARG A 86 -12.03 8.31 14.04
C ARG A 86 -12.35 6.77 14.17
N GLN A 87 -11.29 6.00 14.47
CA GLN A 87 -11.13 4.65 15.10
C GLN A 87 -11.59 3.31 14.45
N ALA A 88 -10.54 2.55 14.04
CA ALA A 88 -10.24 1.10 14.03
C ALA A 88 -10.90 0.13 13.00
N ARG A 89 -10.15 -0.20 11.90
CA ARG A 89 -9.64 -1.50 11.34
C ARG A 89 -8.89 -1.25 9.99
N HIS A 90 -7.97 -2.05 9.42
CA HIS A 90 -6.63 -2.43 9.92
C HIS A 90 -5.44 -2.18 8.94
N ALA A 91 -5.45 -2.47 7.63
CA ALA A 91 -4.37 -2.03 6.71
C ALA A 91 -4.69 -2.12 5.19
N ARG A 92 -3.79 -1.60 4.33
CA ARG A 92 -3.79 -1.64 2.83
C ARG A 92 -2.37 -1.78 2.29
N VAL A 93 -2.14 -2.50 1.18
CA VAL A 93 -0.77 -2.80 0.67
C VAL A 93 -0.31 -1.87 -0.46
N ARG A 94 0.84 -1.21 -0.29
CA ARG A 94 1.54 -0.47 -1.36
C ARG A 94 3.02 -0.82 -1.34
N VAL A 95 3.76 -0.56 -2.41
CA VAL A 95 5.23 -0.55 -2.33
C VAL A 95 5.67 0.81 -1.80
N TRP A 96 6.68 0.83 -0.94
CA TRP A 96 7.27 2.07 -0.45
C TRP A 96 7.97 2.80 -1.61
N ASP A 97 7.32 3.81 -2.17
CA ASP A 97 7.99 4.99 -2.68
C ASP A 97 8.08 6.01 -1.53
N GLN A 98 9.18 6.76 -1.45
CA GLN A 98 9.31 7.82 -0.47
C GLN A 98 8.06 8.71 -0.57
N LEU A 99 7.41 8.97 0.56
CA LEU A 99 6.32 9.95 0.68
C LEU A 99 6.70 11.17 -0.16
N GLY A 100 5.99 11.38 -1.26
CA GLY A 100 6.24 12.53 -2.12
C GLY A 100 6.02 13.80 -1.32
N GLU A 101 7.11 14.41 -0.88
CA GLU A 101 7.20 15.84 -0.68
C GLU A 101 8.31 16.31 -1.63
N PRO A 102 7.94 17.21 -2.54
CA PRO A 102 7.92 18.60 -2.11
C PRO A 102 6.71 19.36 -2.65
N ALA A 103 5.77 19.71 -1.77
CA ALA A 103 4.83 20.81 -2.01
C ALA A 103 4.54 21.61 -0.72
N LEU A 104 5.60 21.95 0.01
CA LEU A 104 5.65 23.13 0.88
C LEU A 104 6.87 23.97 0.51
N ARG A 105 6.77 24.67 -0.62
CA ARG A 105 7.48 25.91 -0.95
C ARG A 105 6.54 26.81 -1.73
#